data_AF-A0A9X0PKQ5-F1
#
_entry.id   AF-A0A9X0PKQ5-F1
#
_cell.length_a   1.000
_cell.length_b   1.000
_cell.length_c   1.000
_cell.angle_alpha   90.00
_cell.angle_beta   90.00
_cell.angle_gamma   90.00
#
_symmetry.space_group_name_H-M   'P 1'
#
loop_
_entity.id
_entity.type
_entity.pdbx_description
1 polymer ?
#
loop_
_entity_poly.entity_id
_entity_poly.type
_entity_poly.pdbx_seq_one_letter_code
_entity_poly.pdbx_strand_id
1 'polypeptide(L)'
;MTKTIMIAHGSAAVQAARIIAAVAKEREDKARGYELAAQWHDKQEKACREIAGDDPRIDASMRAKAAVAAIHHGASAAGLRNAASDIRRKSLNE
;
A
#
# COMPACT_ATOMS: atom_id res chain seq x y z
N MET A 1 12.12 -14.11 9.42
CA MET A 1 13.37 -14.34 8.66
C MET A 1 14.33 -13.22 8.99
N THR A 2 15.43 -13.55 9.66
CA THR A 2 16.55 -12.63 9.92
C THR A 2 17.41 -12.55 8.66
N LYS A 3 17.61 -11.37 8.09
CA LYS A 3 18.50 -11.16 6.93
C LYS A 3 19.96 -11.15 7.41
N THR A 4 20.78 -12.03 6.85
CA THR A 4 22.24 -12.01 7.02
C THR A 4 22.84 -11.04 6.01
N ILE A 5 23.47 -9.96 6.48
CA ILE A 5 24.18 -9.00 5.64
C ILE A 5 25.66 -9.39 5.64
N MET A 6 26.23 -9.75 4.49
CA MET A 6 27.65 -10.10 4.38
C MET A 6 28.54 -8.86 4.51
N ILE A 7 29.52 -8.94 5.42
CA ILE A 7 30.46 -7.86 5.75
C ILE A 7 31.69 -7.98 4.84
N ALA A 8 31.87 -7.07 3.88
CA ALA A 8 33.09 -6.96 3.08
C ALA A 8 34.12 -6.03 3.75
N HIS A 9 35.42 -6.36 3.65
CA HIS A 9 36.52 -5.56 4.23
C HIS A 9 36.45 -4.08 3.80
N GLY A 10 36.18 -3.19 4.76
CA GLY A 10 36.06 -1.74 4.62
C GLY A 10 35.91 -1.08 6.00
N SER A 11 36.05 0.24 6.10
CA SER A 11 35.90 0.91 7.42
C SER A 11 34.48 0.70 7.96
N ALA A 12 34.35 0.49 9.27
CA ALA A 12 33.07 0.25 9.93
C ALA A 12 32.02 1.33 9.58
N ALA A 13 32.46 2.57 9.35
CA ALA A 13 31.60 3.68 8.95
C ALA A 13 30.95 3.46 7.56
N VAL A 14 31.70 2.96 6.58
CA VAL A 14 31.16 2.69 5.24
C VAL A 14 30.14 1.54 5.28
N GLN A 15 30.40 0.53 6.10
CA GLN A 15 29.46 -0.58 6.28
C GLN A 15 28.18 -0.12 6.99
N ALA A 16 28.29 0.68 8.05
CA ALA A 16 27.15 1.26 8.75
C ALA A 16 26.28 2.09 7.79
N ALA A 17 26.89 2.95 6.95
CA ALA A 17 26.17 3.74 5.96
C ALA A 17 25.40 2.87 4.94
N ARG A 18 26.00 1.76 4.48
CA ARG A 18 25.33 0.82 3.55
C ARG A 18 24.14 0.11 4.20
N ILE A 19 24.27 -0.29 5.46
CA ILE A 19 23.19 -0.94 6.20
C ILE A 19 22.02 0.04 6.39
N ILE A 20 22.31 1.27 6.81
CA ILE A 20 21.29 2.33 6.98
C ILE A 20 20.55 2.57 5.66
N ALA A 21 21.29 2.72 4.55
CA ALA A 21 20.70 2.92 3.24
C ALA A 21 19.83 1.73 2.79
N ALA A 22 20.27 0.50 3.03
CA ALA A 22 19.51 -0.71 2.69
C ALA A 22 18.20 -0.80 3.50
N VAL A 23 18.25 -0.48 4.79
CA VAL A 23 17.06 -0.47 5.67
C VAL A 23 16.10 0.64 5.26
N ALA A 24 16.60 1.84 4.94
CA ALA A 24 15.78 2.95 4.45
C ALA A 24 15.06 2.57 3.15
N LYS A 25 15.78 1.96 2.20
CA LYS A 25 15.22 1.47 0.93
C LYS A 25 14.12 0.42 1.15
N GLU A 26 14.34 -0.54 2.06
CA GLU A 26 13.34 -1.57 2.34
C GLU A 26 12.03 -0.99 2.90
N ARG A 27 12.12 0.05 3.75
CA ARG A 27 10.95 0.76 4.26
C ARG A 27 10.22 1.51 3.15
N GLU A 28 10.97 2.18 2.27
CA GLU A 28 10.41 2.89 1.12
C GLU A 28 9.68 1.93 0.16
N ASP A 29 10.32 0.82 -0.20
CA ASP A 29 9.74 -0.19 -1.08
C ASP A 29 8.46 -0.79 -0.46
N LYS A 30 8.45 -1.02 0.85
CA LYS A 30 7.25 -1.48 1.58
C LYS A 30 6.12 -0.45 1.54
N ALA A 31 6.41 0.83 1.80
CA ALA A 31 5.42 1.89 1.72
C ALA A 31 4.86 2.04 0.30
N ARG A 32 5.72 1.90 -0.73
CA ARG A 32 5.31 1.91 -2.13
C ARG A 32 4.38 0.73 -2.47
N GLY A 33 4.66 -0.45 -1.94
CA GLY A 33 3.79 -1.63 -2.11
C GLY A 33 2.38 -1.40 -1.58
N TYR A 34 2.23 -0.77 -0.42
CA TYR A 34 0.93 -0.38 0.12
C TYR A 34 0.20 0.64 -0.77
N GLU A 35 0.91 1.63 -1.32
CA GLU A 35 0.30 2.60 -2.24
C GLU A 35 -0.20 1.94 -3.53
N LEU A 36 0.58 1.02 -4.11
CA LEU A 36 0.16 0.27 -5.30
C LEU A 36 -1.09 -0.57 -5.03
N ALA A 37 -1.17 -1.21 -3.86
CA ALA A 37 -2.37 -1.94 -3.46
C ALA A 37 -3.57 -0.99 -3.27
N ALA A 38 -3.36 0.20 -2.70
CA ALA A 38 -4.41 1.21 -2.55
C ALA A 38 -4.96 1.67 -3.91
N GLN A 39 -4.08 1.91 -4.88
CA GLN A 39 -4.49 2.28 -6.25
C GLN A 39 -5.30 1.19 -6.94
N TRP A 40 -4.95 -0.09 -6.72
CA TRP A 40 -5.76 -1.19 -7.21
C TRP A 40 -7.17 -1.16 -6.60
N HIS A 41 -7.27 -0.92 -5.29
CA HIS A 41 -8.55 -0.80 -4.61
C HIS A 41 -9.37 0.40 -5.09
N ASP A 42 -8.77 1.57 -5.33
CA ASP A 42 -9.48 2.72 -5.92
C ASP A 42 -10.09 2.36 -7.28
N LYS A 43 -9.34 1.62 -8.12
CA LYS A 43 -9.85 1.19 -9.42
C LYS A 43 -11.08 0.30 -9.26
N GLN A 44 -11.06 -0.64 -8.31
CA GLN A 44 -12.20 -1.52 -8.05
C GLN A 44 -13.38 -0.74 -7.45
N GLU A 45 -13.11 0.18 -6.52
CA GLU A 45 -14.10 1.06 -5.93
C GLU A 45 -14.87 1.83 -7.01
N LYS A 46 -14.14 2.45 -7.94
CA LYS A 46 -14.74 3.19 -9.06
C LYS A 46 -15.60 2.29 -9.93
N ALA A 47 -15.09 1.13 -10.33
CA ALA A 47 -15.85 0.16 -11.14
C ALA A 47 -17.14 -0.29 -10.41
N CYS A 48 -17.05 -0.55 -9.10
CA CYS A 48 -18.21 -0.90 -8.29
C CYS A 48 -19.23 0.23 -8.19
N ARG A 49 -18.79 1.50 -8.09
CA ARG A 49 -19.71 2.66 -8.11
C ARG A 49 -20.42 2.80 -9.46
N GLU A 50 -19.70 2.61 -10.55
CA GLU A 50 -20.28 2.63 -11.89
C GLU A 50 -21.39 1.58 -12.03
N ILE A 51 -21.13 0.33 -11.58
CA ILE A 51 -22.14 -0.73 -11.57
C ILE A 51 -23.31 -0.38 -10.64
N ALA A 52 -23.05 0.14 -9.45
CA ALA A 52 -24.08 0.47 -8.46
C ALA A 52 -25.08 1.53 -8.96
N GLY A 53 -24.62 2.46 -9.81
CA GLY A 53 -25.44 3.52 -10.41
C GLY A 53 -26.11 3.14 -11.74
N ASP A 54 -25.86 1.95 -12.28
CA ASP A 54 -26.26 1.57 -13.64
C ASP A 54 -27.71 1.07 -13.75
N ASP A 55 -28.66 1.98 -13.52
CA ASP A 55 -30.09 1.73 -13.72
C ASP A 55 -30.54 2.22 -15.11
N PRO A 56 -31.38 1.46 -15.86
CA PRO A 56 -31.99 0.16 -15.50
C PRO A 56 -31.21 -1.06 -16.00
N ARG A 57 -29.98 -0.89 -16.52
CA ARG A 57 -29.25 -1.98 -17.20
C ARG A 57 -28.86 -3.13 -16.25
N ILE A 58 -28.59 -2.82 -14.98
CA ILE A 58 -28.26 -3.79 -13.93
C ILE A 58 -29.40 -3.84 -12.91
N ASP A 59 -29.79 -5.04 -12.49
CA ASP A 59 -30.86 -5.22 -11.51
C ASP A 59 -30.50 -4.66 -10.13
N ALA A 60 -31.53 -4.34 -9.36
CA ALA A 60 -31.40 -3.72 -8.06
C ALA A 60 -30.54 -4.52 -7.06
N SER A 61 -30.57 -5.86 -7.11
CA SER A 61 -29.82 -6.70 -6.18
C SER A 61 -28.32 -6.66 -6.50
N MET A 62 -27.94 -6.76 -7.78
CA MET A 62 -26.55 -6.60 -8.19
C MET A 62 -26.03 -5.18 -7.90
N ARG A 63 -26.83 -4.15 -8.16
CA ARG A 63 -26.45 -2.75 -7.84
C ARG A 63 -26.20 -2.56 -6.34
N ALA A 64 -27.05 -3.14 -5.49
CA ALA A 64 -26.85 -3.09 -4.04
C ALA A 64 -25.55 -3.79 -3.58
N LYS A 65 -25.25 -4.96 -4.14
CA LYS A 65 -23.98 -5.67 -3.86
C LYS A 65 -22.76 -4.85 -4.32
N ALA A 66 -22.84 -4.24 -5.50
CA ALA A 66 -21.78 -3.37 -6.01
C ALA A 66 -21.58 -2.13 -5.12
N ALA A 67 -22.65 -1.52 -4.61
CA ALA A 67 -22.55 -0.40 -3.68
C ALA A 67 -21.78 -0.78 -2.39
N VAL A 68 -22.09 -1.95 -1.82
CA VAL A 68 -21.38 -2.48 -0.65
C VAL A 68 -19.90 -2.76 -0.98
N ALA A 69 -19.62 -3.39 -2.13
CA ALA A 69 -18.26 -3.65 -2.57
C ALA A 69 -17.43 -2.37 -2.75
N ALA A 70 -18.05 -1.30 -3.29
CA ALA A 70 -17.40 0.01 -3.42
C ALA A 70 -16.96 0.56 -2.05
N ILE A 71 -17.81 0.45 -1.03
CA ILE A 71 -17.47 0.88 0.35
C ILE A 71 -16.26 0.10 0.87
N HIS A 72 -16.26 -1.22 0.72
CA HIS A 72 -15.14 -2.05 1.19
C HIS A 72 -13.83 -1.73 0.46
N HIS A 73 -13.87 -1.55 -0.85
CA HIS A 73 -12.67 -1.18 -1.61
C HIS A 73 -12.15 0.22 -1.23
N GLY A 74 -13.04 1.20 -1.07
CA GLY A 74 -12.64 2.54 -0.60
C GLY A 74 -12.02 2.51 0.80
N ALA A 75 -12.61 1.74 1.72
CA ALA A 75 -12.07 1.57 3.07
C ALA A 75 -10.69 0.89 3.06
N SER A 76 -10.51 -0.15 2.25
CA SER A 76 -9.21 -0.81 2.08
C SER A 76 -8.15 0.15 1.52
N ALA A 77 -8.48 0.94 0.49
CA ALA A 77 -7.56 1.91 -0.08
C ALA A 77 -7.10 2.95 0.97
N ALA A 78 -8.03 3.48 1.76
CA ALA A 78 -7.71 4.41 2.85
C ALA A 78 -6.82 3.77 3.92
N GLY A 79 -7.13 2.53 4.34
CA GLY A 79 -6.32 1.80 5.32
C GLY A 79 -4.89 1.54 4.85
N LEU A 80 -4.71 1.16 3.58
CA LEU A 80 -3.40 0.92 2.99
C LEU A 80 -2.57 2.20 2.88
N ARG A 81 -3.19 3.33 2.53
CA ARG A 81 -2.52 4.65 2.52
C ARG A 81 -2.08 5.10 3.91
N ASN A 82 -2.90 4.83 4.93
CA ASN A 82 -2.52 5.10 6.31
C ASN A 82 -1.31 4.24 6.71
N ALA A 83 -1.30 2.95 6.37
CA ALA A 83 -0.16 2.08 6.62
C ALA A 83 1.12 2.55 5.91
N ALA A 84 1.01 2.98 4.64
CA ALA A 84 2.14 3.56 3.89
C ALA A 84 2.66 4.84 4.55
N SER A 85 1.75 5.71 4.99
CA SER A 85 2.08 6.98 5.66
C SER A 85 2.76 6.76 7.00
N ASP A 86 2.30 5.78 7.78
CA ASP A 86 2.91 5.42 9.06
C ASP A 86 4.34 4.91 8.91
N ILE A 87 4.61 4.11 7.86
CA ILE A 87 5.97 3.66 7.55
C ILE A 87 6.86 4.85 7.20
N ARG A 88 6.39 5.75 6.33
CA ARG A 88 7.16 6.94 5.94
C ARG A 88 7.44 7.84 7.14
N ARG A 89 6.47 8.03 8.04
CA ARG A 89 6.63 8.84 9.25
C ARG A 89 7.68 8.26 10.19
N LYS A 90 7.68 6.95 10.40
CA LYS A 90 8.71 6.27 11.21
C LYS A 90 10.09 6.42 10.60
N SER A 91 10.21 6.37 9.27
CA SER A 91 11.49 6.58 8.58
C SER A 91 12.06 8.00 8.68
N LEU A 92 11.25 9.02 9.02
CA LEU A 92 11.71 10.40 9.20
C LEU A 92 12.17 10.70 10.64
N ASN A 93 11.73 9.88 11.60
CA ASN A 93 11.93 10.10 13.03
C ASN A 93 12.95 9.14 13.65
N GLU A 94 13.62 8.32 12.83
CA GLU A 94 14.69 7.39 13.20
C GLU A 94 15.98 7.74 12.43
#